data_AF-A0A815UF53-F1
#
_entry.id   AF-A0A815UF53-F1
#
_cell.length_a   1.000
_cell.length_b   1.000
_cell.length_c   1.000
_cell.angle_alpha   90.00
_cell.angle_beta   90.00
_cell.angle_gamma   90.00
#
_symmetry.space_group_name_H-M   'P 1'
#
loop_
_entity.id
_entity.type
_entity.pdbx_description
1 polymer ?
#
loop_
_entity_poly.entity_id
_entity_poly.type
_entity_poly.pdbx_seq_one_letter_code
_entity_poly.pdbx_strand_id
1 'polypeptide(L)'
;MNKFYDKYAIKHITTPPYHPASNGLAERFIRSFKERMLKEQHAGQTNKYFAIRNVLRCYRWTQHRSTGLSPVNMMLSYPVRTDFDIMKPDEPTKRQHKFKYSVGQLVWTLKHQLNNRTQWLEALITKKIS
;
A
#
# COMPACT_ATOMS: atom_id res chain seq x y z
N MET A 1 -28.31 17.47 14.57
CA MET A 1 -27.25 16.59 14.04
C MET A 1 -27.74 15.16 13.81
N ASN A 2 -28.50 14.55 14.73
CA ASN A 2 -29.00 13.16 14.58
C ASN A 2 -29.69 12.89 13.24
N LYS A 3 -30.57 13.78 12.77
CA LYS A 3 -31.25 13.65 11.46
C LYS A 3 -30.31 13.46 10.26
N PHE A 4 -29.08 14.01 10.28
CA PHE A 4 -28.11 13.80 9.21
C PHE A 4 -27.49 12.40 9.31
N TYR A 5 -27.05 12.03 10.51
CA TYR A 5 -26.43 10.73 10.75
C TYR A 5 -27.40 9.58 10.50
N ASP A 6 -28.65 9.71 10.92
CA ASP A 6 -29.70 8.72 10.69
C ASP A 6 -30.00 8.57 9.19
N LYS A 7 -30.04 9.68 8.44
CA LYS A 7 -30.25 9.67 6.99
C LYS A 7 -29.18 8.90 6.22
N TYR A 8 -27.93 8.98 6.66
CA TYR A 8 -26.79 8.33 6.00
C TYR A 8 -26.34 7.05 6.69
N ALA A 9 -27.10 6.54 7.67
CA ALA A 9 -26.74 5.36 8.47
C ALA A 9 -25.33 5.45 9.11
N ILE A 10 -24.94 6.65 9.57
CA ILE A 10 -23.66 6.90 10.21
C ILE A 10 -23.82 6.81 11.72
N LYS A 11 -23.05 5.95 12.38
CA LYS A 11 -22.98 5.93 13.85
C LYS A 11 -22.04 7.04 14.35
N HIS A 12 -22.60 8.08 14.97
CA HIS A 12 -21.81 9.15 15.57
C HIS A 12 -21.27 8.71 16.95
N ILE A 13 -19.94 8.59 17.06
CA ILE A 13 -19.25 8.20 18.28
C ILE A 13 -18.50 9.43 18.82
N THR A 14 -18.79 9.83 20.06
CA THR A 14 -18.16 10.97 20.72
C THR A 14 -17.15 10.52 21.77
N THR A 15 -16.02 11.21 21.87
CA THR A 15 -15.06 11.04 22.95
C THR A 15 -15.55 11.74 24.22
N PRO A 16 -15.17 11.28 25.43
CA PRO A 16 -15.53 11.96 26.66
C PRO A 16 -14.96 13.39 26.70
N PRO A 17 -15.65 14.31 27.39
CA PRO A 17 -15.17 15.68 27.55
C PRO A 17 -13.79 15.70 28.21
N TYR A 18 -12.94 16.66 27.83
CA TYR A 18 -11.57 16.83 28.36
C TYR A 18 -10.63 15.64 28.15
N HIS A 19 -10.89 14.79 27.15
CA HIS A 19 -10.04 13.63 26.85
C HIS A 19 -9.52 13.62 25.39
N PRO A 20 -8.67 14.59 25.01
CA PRO A 20 -8.15 14.74 23.65
C PRO A 20 -7.35 13.53 23.17
N ALA A 21 -6.71 12.80 24.10
CA ALA A 21 -5.95 11.59 23.81
C ALA A 21 -6.75 10.52 23.05
N SER A 22 -8.07 10.42 23.28
CA SER A 22 -8.93 9.48 22.55
C SER A 22 -9.06 9.77 21.06
N ASN A 23 -8.82 11.01 20.62
CA ASN A 23 -8.76 11.39 19.20
C ASN A 23 -7.34 11.75 18.74
N GLY A 24 -6.32 11.21 19.43
CA GLY A 24 -4.93 11.59 19.22
C GLY A 24 -4.39 11.34 17.81
N LEU A 25 -4.99 10.43 17.03
CA LEU A 25 -4.62 10.24 15.62
C LEU A 25 -5.06 11.43 14.75
N ALA A 26 -6.28 11.94 14.94
CA ALA A 26 -6.74 13.12 14.24
C ALA A 26 -5.91 14.35 14.64
N GLU A 27 -5.61 14.50 15.93
CA GLU A 27 -4.77 15.60 16.41
C GLU A 27 -3.35 15.54 15.85
N ARG A 28 -2.74 14.34 15.80
CA ARG A 28 -1.44 14.14 15.15
C ARG A 28 -1.48 14.52 13.67
N PHE A 29 -2.55 14.14 12.96
CA PHE A 29 -2.74 14.56 11.57
C PHE A 29 -2.85 16.08 11.42
N ILE A 30 -3.65 16.74 12.28
CA ILE A 30 -3.82 18.20 12.26
C ILE A 30 -2.47 18.91 12.46
N ARG A 31 -1.62 18.41 13.36
CA ARG A 31 -0.27 18.94 13.55
C ARG A 31 0.54 18.87 12.25
N SER A 32 0.64 17.69 11.64
CA SER A 32 1.38 17.50 10.38
C SER A 32 0.79 18.33 9.23
N PHE A 33 -0.54 18.49 9.19
CA PHE A 33 -1.23 19.32 8.22
C PHE A 33 -0.83 20.79 8.36
N LYS A 34 -0.89 21.34 9.58
CA LYS A 34 -0.50 22.74 9.87
C LYS A 34 0.96 23.01 9.52
N GLU A 35 1.86 22.12 9.95
CA GLU A 35 3.29 22.21 9.62
C GLU A 35 3.52 22.24 8.10
N ARG A 36 2.81 21.39 7.36
CA ARG A 36 2.95 21.36 5.89
C ARG A 36 2.34 22.58 5.22
N MET A 37 1.19 23.06 5.71
CA MET A 37 0.57 24.30 5.20
C MET A 37 1.50 25.51 5.36
N LEU A 38 2.18 25.63 6.51
CA LEU A 38 3.19 26.67 6.71
C LEU A 38 4.33 26.55 5.70
N LYS A 39 4.81 25.34 5.42
CA LYS A 39 5.84 25.10 4.39
C LYS A 39 5.39 25.51 2.99
N GLU A 40 4.15 25.20 2.60
CA GLU A 40 3.61 25.63 1.30
C GLU A 40 3.51 27.17 1.22
N GLN A 41 3.12 27.83 2.32
CA GLN A 41 3.08 29.29 2.39
C GLN A 41 4.49 29.91 2.26
N HIS A 42 5.49 29.34 2.95
CA HIS A 42 6.89 29.77 2.82
C HIS A 42 7.47 29.53 1.42
N ALA A 43 6.97 28.53 0.70
CA ALA A 43 7.33 28.27 -0.69
C ALA A 43 6.67 29.24 -1.70
N GLY A 44 5.91 30.24 -1.22
CA GLY A 44 5.27 31.27 -2.05
C GLY A 44 3.89 30.88 -2.56
N GLN A 45 3.29 29.79 -2.09
CA GLN A 45 1.97 29.36 -2.55
C GLN A 45 0.86 30.22 -1.93
N THR A 46 0.32 31.17 -2.70
CA THR A 46 -0.75 32.08 -2.27
C THR A 46 -2.14 31.46 -2.37
N ASN A 47 -2.34 30.49 -3.27
CA ASN A 47 -3.63 29.83 -3.45
C ASN A 47 -3.80 28.67 -2.46
N LYS A 48 -4.72 28.87 -1.51
CA LYS A 48 -5.08 27.91 -0.45
C LYS A 48 -5.55 26.56 -0.99
N TYR A 49 -6.31 26.52 -2.08
CA TYR A 49 -6.82 25.26 -2.63
C TYR A 49 -5.69 24.38 -3.16
N PHE A 50 -4.74 24.98 -3.87
CA PHE A 50 -3.55 24.27 -4.35
C PHE A 50 -2.65 23.84 -3.18
N ALA A 51 -2.45 24.68 -2.17
CA ALA A 51 -1.70 24.30 -0.97
C ALA A 51 -2.34 23.09 -0.26
N ILE A 52 -3.66 23.11 -0.05
CA ILE A 52 -4.40 21.98 0.55
C ILE A 52 -4.24 20.72 -0.31
N ARG A 53 -4.39 20.83 -1.63
CA ARG A 53 -4.20 19.69 -2.55
C ARG A 53 -2.79 19.12 -2.43
N ASN A 54 -1.76 19.96 -2.37
CA ASN A 54 -0.37 19.54 -2.22
C ASN A 54 -0.13 18.84 -0.88
N VAL A 55 -0.60 19.44 0.22
CA VAL A 55 -0.47 18.86 1.56
C VAL A 55 -1.12 17.48 1.62
N LEU A 56 -2.35 17.38 1.13
CA LEU A 56 -3.09 16.12 1.14
C LEU A 56 -2.47 15.06 0.21
N ARG A 57 -1.95 15.48 -0.95
CA ARG A 57 -1.22 14.59 -1.87
C ARG A 57 0.03 14.03 -1.19
N CYS A 58 0.86 14.89 -0.61
CA CYS A 58 2.08 14.48 0.08
C CYS A 58 1.76 13.54 1.25
N TYR A 59 0.78 13.87 2.07
CA TYR A 59 0.39 13.03 3.20
C TYR A 59 -0.05 11.63 2.77
N ARG A 60 -0.87 11.53 1.71
CA ARG A 60 -1.40 10.24 1.23
C ARG A 60 -0.36 9.37 0.55
N TRP A 61 0.64 9.97 -0.10
CA TRP A 61 1.70 9.26 -0.83
C TRP A 61 2.90 8.90 0.06
N THR A 62 3.17 9.68 1.10
CA THR A 62 4.31 9.43 1.99
C THR A 62 4.03 8.22 2.89
N GLN A 63 5.00 7.32 2.98
CA GLN A 63 4.92 6.17 3.87
C GLN A 63 4.93 6.62 5.33
N HIS A 64 4.03 6.06 6.13
CA HIS A 64 4.01 6.30 7.57
C HIS A 64 5.09 5.48 8.26
N ARG A 65 5.87 6.11 9.15
CA ARG A 65 6.95 5.42 9.89
C ARG A 65 6.46 4.20 10.67
N SER A 66 5.27 4.26 11.26
CA SER A 66 4.74 3.18 12.11
C SER A 66 4.23 1.98 11.32
N THR A 67 3.74 2.19 10.10
CA THR A 67 3.11 1.13 9.29
C THR A 67 3.98 0.69 8.10
N GLY A 68 4.99 1.47 7.71
CA GLY A 68 5.81 1.23 6.51
C GLY A 68 5.05 1.40 5.19
N LEU A 69 3.76 1.69 5.24
CA LEU A 69 2.87 1.84 4.08
C LEU A 69 2.35 3.27 4.01
N SER A 70 2.06 3.74 2.78
CA SER A 70 1.41 5.02 2.57
C SER A 70 -0.09 4.90 2.87
N PRO A 71 -0.76 5.97 3.36
CA PRO A 71 -2.19 5.95 3.63
C PRO A 71 -3.04 5.54 2.42
N VAL A 72 -2.64 5.94 1.21
CA VAL A 72 -3.36 5.57 -0.01
C VAL A 72 -3.26 4.07 -0.30
N ASN A 73 -2.08 3.47 -0.09
CA ASN A 73 -1.89 2.04 -0.28
C ASN A 73 -2.65 1.23 0.77
N MET A 74 -2.73 1.72 2.02
CA MET A 74 -3.57 1.08 3.04
C MET A 74 -5.05 1.16 2.70
N MET A 75 -5.51 2.28 2.14
CA MET A 75 -6.91 2.48 1.75
C MET A 75 -7.30 1.64 0.53
N LEU A 76 -6.43 1.54 -0.47
CA LEU A 76 -6.73 0.89 -1.76
C LEU A 76 -6.22 -0.56 -1.85
N SER A 77 -5.36 -0.99 -0.93
CA SER A 77 -4.71 -2.31 -0.91
C SER A 77 -3.82 -2.64 -2.12
N TYR A 78 -3.53 -1.67 -2.99
CA TYR A 78 -2.55 -1.78 -4.07
C TYR A 78 -1.64 -0.54 -4.10
N PRO A 79 -0.41 -0.66 -4.65
CA PRO A 79 0.51 0.47 -4.73
C PRO A 79 0.03 1.50 -5.77
N VAL A 80 -0.17 2.74 -5.34
CA VAL A 80 -0.45 3.86 -6.25
C VAL A 80 0.85 4.40 -6.82
N ARG A 81 0.89 4.60 -8.14
CA ARG A 81 2.04 5.21 -8.83
C ARG A 81 2.16 6.68 -8.43
N THR A 82 3.33 7.06 -7.94
CA THR A 82 3.67 8.42 -7.50
C THR A 82 4.66 9.10 -8.45
N ASP A 83 4.86 10.41 -8.30
CA ASP A 83 5.87 11.16 -9.07
C ASP A 83 7.28 10.58 -8.86
N PHE A 84 7.58 10.05 -7.66
CA PHE A 84 8.85 9.37 -7.38
C PHE A 84 9.01 8.04 -8.13
N ASP A 85 7.91 7.34 -8.43
CA ASP A 85 7.98 6.12 -9.23
C ASP A 85 8.25 6.40 -10.70
N ILE A 86 7.96 7.62 -11.18
CA ILE A 86 8.29 8.07 -12.53
C ILE A 86 9.78 8.46 -12.62
N MET A 87 10.34 9.01 -11.53
CA MET A 87 11.75 9.43 -11.47
C MET A 87 12.72 8.27 -11.30
N LYS A 88 12.25 7.06 -10.95
CA LYS A 88 13.11 5.87 -10.91
C LYS A 88 13.63 5.61 -12.32
N PRO A 89 14.95 5.38 -12.50
CA PRO A 89 15.45 4.99 -13.80
C PRO A 89 14.70 3.75 -14.27
N ASP A 90 14.43 3.67 -15.58
CA ASP A 90 13.99 2.43 -16.22
C ASP A 90 15.15 1.44 -16.10
N GLU A 91 15.30 0.84 -14.92
CA GLU A 91 16.06 -0.37 -14.81
C GLU A 91 15.35 -1.36 -15.74
N PRO A 92 16.02 -1.91 -16.77
CA PRO A 92 15.44 -2.99 -17.52
C PRO A 92 15.12 -4.00 -16.45
N THR A 93 13.82 -4.18 -16.17
CA THR A 93 13.39 -5.10 -15.15
C THR A 93 13.83 -6.42 -15.71
N LYS A 94 15.03 -6.87 -15.32
CA LYS A 94 15.43 -8.25 -15.47
C LYS A 94 14.49 -8.92 -14.50
N ARG A 95 13.24 -9.13 -14.95
CA ARG A 95 12.44 -10.29 -14.60
C ARG A 95 13.32 -11.43 -15.04
N GLN A 96 14.37 -11.69 -14.27
CA GLN A 96 14.98 -12.99 -14.25
C GLN A 96 13.82 -13.82 -13.78
N HIS A 97 13.13 -14.44 -14.73
CA HIS A 97 12.47 -15.69 -14.44
C HIS A 97 13.59 -16.57 -13.91
N LYS A 98 13.83 -16.51 -12.59
CA LYS A 98 14.67 -17.46 -11.89
C LYS A 98 13.87 -18.74 -11.98
N PHE A 99 14.03 -19.43 -13.10
CA PHE A 99 13.51 -20.76 -13.27
C PHE A 99 14.08 -21.57 -12.10
N LYS A 100 13.19 -22.09 -11.26
CA LYS A 100 13.59 -22.84 -10.07
C LYS A 100 14.40 -24.09 -10.43
N TYR A 101 14.30 -24.54 -11.69
CA TYR A 101 14.93 -25.74 -12.18
C TYR A 101 15.49 -25.59 -13.60
N SER A 102 16.56 -26.33 -13.91
CA SER A 102 17.19 -26.41 -15.24
C SER A 102 16.75 -27.66 -16.02
N VAL A 103 16.85 -27.61 -17.36
CA VAL A 103 16.65 -28.80 -18.22
C VAL A 103 17.74 -29.82 -17.89
N GLY A 104 17.36 -31.08 -17.69
CA GLY A 104 18.25 -32.15 -17.24
C GLY A 104 18.44 -32.24 -15.72
N GLN A 105 17.83 -31.35 -14.92
CA GLN A 105 17.87 -31.47 -13.46
C GLN A 105 16.98 -32.62 -12.98
N LEU A 106 17.51 -33.43 -12.06
CA LEU A 106 16.76 -34.45 -11.34
C LEU A 106 15.81 -33.78 -10.35
N VAL A 107 14.52 -34.08 -10.48
CA VAL A 107 13.45 -33.55 -9.62
C VAL A 107 12.52 -34.68 -9.21
N TRP A 108 11.96 -34.56 -8.01
CA TRP A 108 10.92 -35.47 -7.55
C TRP A 108 9.56 -34.99 -8.01
N THR A 109 8.79 -35.88 -8.62
CA THR A 109 7.43 -35.60 -9.10
C THR A 109 6.44 -36.50 -8.39
N LEU A 110 5.27 -35.96 -8.06
CA LEU A 110 4.22 -36.73 -7.41
C LEU A 110 3.35 -37.40 -8.49
N LYS A 111 3.32 -38.72 -8.51
CA LYS A 111 2.44 -39.48 -9.39
C LYS A 111 1.08 -39.68 -8.72
N HIS A 112 0.08 -38.94 -9.19
CA HIS A 112 -1.30 -39.11 -8.76
C HIS A 112 -1.95 -40.29 -9.51
N GLN A 113 -2.54 -41.24 -8.78
CA GLN A 113 -3.23 -42.40 -9.34
C GLN A 113 -4.65 -42.47 -8.75
N LEU A 114 -5.67 -42.74 -9.57
CA LEU A 114 -7.09 -42.64 -9.16
C LEU A 114 -7.47 -43.57 -8.00
N ASN A 115 -6.81 -44.73 -7.86
CA ASN A 115 -7.17 -45.77 -6.89
C ASN A 115 -5.98 -46.26 -6.02
N ASN A 116 -4.80 -45.66 -6.18
CA ASN A 116 -3.57 -46.07 -5.47
C ASN A 116 -2.99 -44.90 -4.68
N ARG A 117 -2.14 -45.21 -3.69
CA ARG A 117 -1.42 -44.19 -2.93
C ARG A 117 -0.49 -43.40 -3.84
N THR A 118 -0.49 -42.08 -3.68
CA THR A 118 0.46 -41.18 -4.36
C THR A 118 1.89 -41.55 -4.01
N GLN A 119 2.73 -41.66 -5.04
CA GLN A 119 4.15 -42.00 -4.90
C GLN A 119 5.02 -40.88 -5.48
N TRP A 120 6.13 -40.59 -4.81
CA TRP A 120 7.17 -39.71 -5.33
C TRP A 120 8.08 -40.51 -6.26
N LEU A 121 8.26 -40.01 -7.48
CA LEU A 121 9.13 -40.62 -8.49
C LEU A 121 10.18 -39.61 -8.94
N GLU A 122 11.40 -40.09 -9.15
CA GLU A 122 12.46 -39.30 -9.76
C GLU A 122 12.14 -39.07 -11.24
N ALA A 123 12.26 -37.82 -11.68
CA ALA A 123 12.05 -37.42 -13.07
C ALA A 123 13.09 -36.37 -13.49
N LEU A 124 13.36 -36.33 -14.79
CA LEU A 124 14.23 -35.32 -15.40
C LEU A 124 13.36 -34.26 -16.09
N ILE A 125 13.76 -33.00 -15.98
CA ILE A 125 13.09 -31.92 -16.72
C ILE A 125 13.54 -31.97 -18.17
N THR A 126 12.63 -32.36 -19.07
CA THR A 126 12.93 -32.58 -20.49
C THR A 126 12.88 -31.29 -21.31
N LYS A 127 11.93 -30.40 -21.03
CA LYS A 127 11.79 -29.13 -21.73
C LYS A 127 11.17 -28.06 -20.84
N LYS A 128 11.54 -26.81 -21.10
CA LYS A 128 10.87 -25.65 -20.53
C LYS A 128 9.62 -25.36 -21.38
N ILE A 129 8.48 -25.16 -20.71
CA ILE A 129 7.28 -24.65 -21.37
C ILE A 129 7.39 -23.13 -21.27
N SER A 130 7.53 -22.47 -22.41
CA SER A 130 7.57 -21.01 -22.53
C SER A 130 6.16 -20.44 -22.68
#